data_AF-A0A0F5VIL7-F1
#
_entry.id   AF-A0A0F5VIL7-F1
#
_cell.length_a   1.000
_cell.length_b   1.000
_cell.length_c   1.000
_cell.angle_alpha   90.00
_cell.angle_beta   90.00
_cell.angle_gamma   90.00
#
_symmetry.space_group_name_H-M   'P 1'
#
loop_
_entity.id
_entity.type
_entity.pdbx_description
1 polymer ?
#
loop_
_entity_poly.entity_id
_entity_poly.type
_entity_poly.pdbx_seq_one_letter_code
_entity_poly.pdbx_strand_id
1 'polypeptide(L)'
;NWKLIIENFMECYHCATIHPELTEVLPEFADGYAAQYYVGHGAEFGEDVQGFTVDGSEGLDRIPGVAEDQDRRYYAITVKPQVFINLVPDHVIFHRMYPVSVDRTIVECDWLYLPHVVESGKDV
;
A
#
# COMPACT_ATOMS: atom_id res chain seq x y z
N ASN A 1 11.38 -3.63 17.72
CA ASN A 1 11.04 -2.24 18.12
C ASN A 1 10.16 -1.62 17.03
N TRP A 2 9.05 -0.94 17.37
CA TRP A 2 8.11 -0.37 16.38
C TRP A 2 8.74 0.67 15.44
N LYS A 3 9.74 1.42 15.91
CA LYS A 3 10.40 2.46 15.11
C LYS A 3 11.10 1.91 13.87
N LEU A 4 11.61 0.67 13.94
CA LEU A 4 12.24 0.02 12.78
C LEU A 4 11.23 -0.24 11.65
N ILE A 5 9.97 -0.50 12.00
CA ILE A 5 8.90 -0.71 11.03
C ILE A 5 8.53 0.63 10.38
N ILE A 6 8.55 1.73 11.15
CA ILE A 6 8.45 3.10 10.62
C ILE A 6 9.57 3.42 9.65
N GLU A 7 10.82 3.18 10.04
CA GLU A 7 11.97 3.46 9.19
C GLU A 7 11.91 2.67 7.89
N ASN A 8 11.49 1.40 7.92
CA ASN A 8 11.32 0.59 6.71
C ASN A 8 10.21 1.09 5.78
N PHE A 9 9.05 1.49 6.31
CA PHE A 9 7.93 1.94 5.47
C PHE A 9 8.14 3.33 4.85
N MET A 10 8.95 4.18 5.49
CA MET A 10 9.23 5.55 5.02
C MET A 10 10.28 5.63 3.89
N GLU A 11 10.69 4.49 3.34
CA GLU A 11 11.67 4.42 2.26
C GLU A 11 11.35 3.30 1.28
N CYS A 12 11.88 3.42 0.06
CA CYS A 12 11.78 2.38 -0.98
C CYS A 12 13.15 1.90 -1.45
N TYR A 13 14.23 2.22 -0.72
CA TYR A 13 15.58 1.79 -1.08
C TYR A 13 15.70 0.26 -1.10
N HIS A 14 14.96 -0.44 -0.23
CA HIS A 14 14.91 -1.91 -0.23
C HIS A 14 14.04 -2.51 -1.36
N CYS A 15 13.07 -1.75 -1.90
CA CYS A 15 12.03 -2.30 -2.78
C CYS A 15 12.61 -3.00 -4.00
N ALA A 16 13.58 -2.36 -4.67
CA ALA A 16 14.25 -2.91 -5.85
C ALA A 16 14.92 -4.28 -5.62
N THR A 17 15.27 -4.61 -4.38
CA THR A 17 16.01 -5.84 -4.06
C THR A 17 15.12 -6.93 -3.47
N ILE A 18 14.07 -6.57 -2.72
CA ILE A 18 13.29 -7.55 -1.95
C ILE A 18 11.81 -7.63 -2.31
N HIS A 19 11.30 -6.75 -3.18
CA HIS A 19 9.89 -6.72 -3.59
C HIS A 19 9.72 -6.72 -5.12
N PRO A 20 10.18 -7.75 -5.84
CA PRO A 20 10.09 -7.80 -7.29
C PRO A 20 8.65 -7.65 -7.79
N GLU A 21 7.68 -8.32 -7.15
CA GLU A 21 6.27 -8.25 -7.51
C GLU A 21 5.69 -6.84 -7.32
N LEU A 22 6.09 -6.15 -6.25
CA LEU A 22 5.67 -4.76 -6.02
C LEU A 22 6.24 -3.81 -7.07
N THR A 23 7.51 -3.98 -7.43
CA THR A 23 8.17 -3.11 -8.41
C THR A 23 7.71 -3.35 -9.84
N GLU A 24 7.13 -4.51 -10.15
CA GLU A 24 6.43 -4.75 -11.42
C GLU A 24 5.11 -3.95 -11.49
N VAL A 25 4.36 -3.92 -10.39
CA VAL A 25 3.10 -3.17 -10.28
C VAL A 25 3.33 -1.66 -10.18
N LEU A 26 4.33 -1.24 -9.40
CA LEU A 26 4.72 0.14 -9.13
C LEU A 26 6.19 0.39 -9.53
N PRO A 27 6.48 0.58 -10.83
CA PRO A 27 7.86 0.73 -11.32
C PRO A 27 8.66 1.84 -10.63
N GLU A 28 8.01 2.92 -10.21
CA GLU A 28 8.64 4.03 -9.48
C GLU A 28 9.38 3.56 -8.21
N PHE A 29 8.89 2.51 -7.54
CA PHE A 29 9.53 2.01 -6.33
C PHE A 29 10.85 1.29 -6.59
N ALA A 30 11.12 0.86 -7.83
CA ALA A 30 12.41 0.28 -8.20
C ALA A 30 13.54 1.34 -8.19
N ASP A 31 13.21 2.61 -8.39
CA ASP A 31 14.19 3.69 -8.41
C ASP A 31 14.66 4.10 -7.00
N GLY A 32 14.01 3.59 -5.95
CA GLY A 32 14.42 3.77 -4.56
C GLY A 32 14.28 5.21 -4.05
N TYR A 33 13.60 6.10 -4.78
CA TYR A 33 13.33 7.46 -4.31
C TYR A 33 12.39 7.39 -3.11
N ALA A 34 12.82 7.98 -1.99
CA ALA A 34 12.20 7.88 -0.67
C ALA A 34 10.71 8.23 -0.68
N ALA A 35 9.87 7.20 -0.81
CA ALA A 35 8.43 7.32 -0.76
C ALA A 35 8.04 7.95 0.59
N GLN A 36 7.19 8.97 0.53
CA GLN A 36 6.77 9.92 1.57
C GLN A 36 7.51 11.27 1.66
N TYR A 37 8.62 11.51 0.94
CA TYR A 37 9.11 12.90 0.79
C TYR A 37 8.18 13.74 -0.10
N TYR A 38 7.56 13.10 -1.09
CA TYR A 38 6.63 13.73 -2.04
C TYR A 38 5.20 13.70 -1.52
N VAL A 39 4.87 14.67 -0.66
CA VAL A 39 3.52 14.79 -0.08
C VAL A 39 2.48 14.99 -1.18
N GLY A 40 1.46 14.13 -1.18
CA GLY A 40 0.36 14.18 -2.16
C GLY A 40 0.66 13.48 -3.49
N HIS A 41 1.86 12.90 -3.66
CA HIS A 41 2.18 12.05 -4.81
C HIS A 41 1.70 10.62 -4.57
N GLY A 42 0.96 10.09 -5.55
CA GLY A 42 0.58 8.68 -5.59
C GLY A 42 1.35 7.99 -6.71
N ALA A 43 2.06 6.92 -6.39
CA ALA A 43 2.82 6.13 -7.35
C ALA A 43 1.85 5.53 -8.38
N GLU A 44 2.17 5.67 -9.65
CA GLU A 44 1.33 5.23 -10.75
C GLU A 44 1.56 3.75 -11.05
N PHE A 45 0.49 3.02 -11.37
CA PHE A 45 0.60 1.63 -11.81
C PHE A 45 1.31 1.57 -13.17
N GLY A 46 2.09 0.50 -13.40
CA GLY A 46 2.68 0.23 -14.71
C GLY A 46 1.64 0.22 -15.83
N GLU A 47 2.04 0.56 -17.06
CA GLU A 47 1.12 0.76 -18.19
C GLU A 47 0.16 -0.42 -18.41
N ASP A 48 0.66 -1.65 -18.30
CA ASP A 48 -0.11 -2.88 -18.52
C ASP A 48 -0.86 -3.39 -17.27
N VAL A 49 -0.56 -2.83 -16.09
CA VAL A 49 -1.10 -3.28 -14.80
C VAL A 49 -2.54 -2.79 -14.65
N GLN A 50 -3.50 -3.68 -14.38
CA GLN A 50 -4.92 -3.36 -14.25
C GLN A 50 -5.36 -3.12 -12.79
N GLY A 51 -4.66 -3.69 -11.82
CA GLY A 51 -4.99 -3.58 -10.39
C GLY A 51 -3.77 -3.76 -9.49
N PHE A 52 -3.95 -3.46 -8.20
CA PHE A 52 -2.92 -3.69 -7.18
C PHE A 52 -2.99 -5.14 -6.68
N THR A 53 -2.66 -6.07 -7.58
CA THR A 53 -2.58 -7.53 -7.33
C THR A 53 -1.15 -8.01 -7.58
N VAL A 54 -0.82 -9.22 -7.17
CA VAL A 54 0.57 -9.74 -7.25
C VAL A 54 1.10 -9.78 -8.68
N ASP A 55 0.25 -10.05 -9.65
CA ASP A 55 0.58 -10.16 -11.08
C ASP A 55 0.11 -8.96 -11.92
N GLY A 56 -0.45 -7.94 -11.27
CA GLY A 56 -1.01 -6.76 -11.93
C GLY A 56 -2.31 -7.01 -12.70
N SER A 57 -2.97 -8.16 -12.51
CA SER A 57 -4.32 -8.42 -13.03
C SER A 57 -5.38 -7.47 -12.44
N GLU A 58 -6.61 -7.53 -12.96
CA GLU A 58 -7.71 -6.71 -12.47
C GLU A 58 -8.02 -7.02 -11.00
N GLY A 59 -8.18 -5.97 -10.21
CA GLY A 59 -8.55 -6.08 -8.80
C GLY A 59 -10.05 -6.29 -8.60
N LEU A 60 -10.54 -5.80 -7.46
CA LEU A 60 -11.94 -5.84 -7.08
C LEU A 60 -12.65 -4.53 -7.44
N ASP A 61 -13.93 -4.43 -7.09
CA ASP A 61 -14.75 -3.28 -7.44
C ASP A 61 -14.18 -1.99 -6.82
N ARG A 62 -14.00 -0.97 -7.67
CA ARG A 62 -13.48 0.35 -7.29
C ARG A 62 -14.34 1.02 -6.21
N ILE A 63 -13.68 1.67 -5.25
CA ILE A 63 -14.32 2.48 -4.21
C ILE A 63 -15.05 3.68 -4.84
N PRO A 64 -16.35 3.90 -4.54
CA PRO A 64 -17.08 5.06 -5.04
C PRO A 64 -16.45 6.37 -4.57
N GLY A 65 -16.28 7.32 -5.50
CA GLY A 65 -15.74 8.65 -5.21
C GLY A 65 -14.23 8.79 -5.38
N VAL A 66 -13.51 7.72 -5.75
CA VAL A 66 -12.14 7.82 -6.27
C VAL A 66 -12.17 8.67 -7.55
N ALA A 67 -11.41 9.77 -7.56
CA ALA A 67 -11.32 10.66 -8.71
C ALA A 67 -10.50 10.02 -9.84
N GLU A 68 -10.72 10.45 -11.09
CA GLU A 68 -10.04 9.88 -12.26
C GLU A 68 -8.51 10.02 -12.19
N ASP A 69 -8.01 11.11 -11.59
CA ASP A 69 -6.58 11.35 -11.40
C ASP A 69 -5.96 10.55 -10.24
N GLN A 70 -6.79 9.99 -9.38
CA GLN A 70 -6.42 9.08 -8.28
C GLN A 70 -6.60 7.61 -8.65
N ASP A 71 -7.27 7.34 -9.76
CA ASP A 71 -7.38 6.00 -10.32
C ASP A 71 -5.99 5.51 -10.78
N ARG A 72 -5.77 4.20 -10.72
CA ARG A 72 -4.48 3.57 -11.03
C ARG A 72 -3.28 4.14 -10.24
N ARG A 73 -3.53 4.61 -9.01
CA ARG A 73 -2.48 5.12 -8.12
C ARG A 73 -2.48 4.42 -6.78
N TYR A 74 -1.28 4.29 -6.23
CA TYR A 74 -1.01 3.85 -4.87
C TYR A 74 -0.56 5.05 -4.03
N TYR A 75 -1.24 5.30 -2.92
CA TYR A 75 -0.84 6.31 -1.96
C TYR A 75 -0.41 5.66 -0.65
N ALA A 76 0.74 6.07 -0.12
CA ALA A 76 1.22 5.65 1.19
C ALA A 76 1.19 6.81 2.19
N ILE A 77 0.46 6.63 3.29
CA ILE A 77 0.28 7.64 4.33
C ILE A 77 0.81 7.12 5.66
N THR A 78 1.64 7.92 6.32
CA THR A 78 2.04 7.67 7.72
C THR A 78 1.30 8.60 8.65
N VAL A 79 0.41 8.04 9.46
CA VAL A 79 -0.24 8.75 10.55
C VAL A 79 0.58 8.52 11.83
N LYS A 80 1.30 9.56 12.23
CA LYS A 80 2.17 9.50 13.39
C LYS A 80 1.36 9.24 14.67
N PRO A 81 1.88 8.41 15.61
CA PRO A 81 3.21 7.80 15.55
C PRO A 81 3.27 6.44 14.84
N GLN A 82 2.15 5.71 14.67
CA GLN A 82 2.21 4.24 14.61
C GLN A 82 1.20 3.59 13.65
N VAL A 83 0.71 4.35 12.68
CA VAL A 83 -0.28 3.89 11.70
C VAL A 83 0.21 4.16 10.29
N PHE A 84 0.07 3.17 9.42
CA PHE A 84 0.18 3.35 7.97
C PHE A 84 -1.13 3.05 7.29
N ILE A 85 -1.35 3.78 6.20
CA ILE A 85 -2.51 3.60 5.34
C ILE A 85 -2.00 3.55 3.91
N ASN A 86 -2.31 2.46 3.22
CA ASN A 86 -2.11 2.35 1.79
C ASN A 86 -3.48 2.46 1.12
N LEU A 87 -3.61 3.41 0.21
CA LEU A 87 -4.83 3.62 -0.56
C LEU A 87 -4.57 3.17 -1.99
N VAL A 88 -5.41 2.28 -2.47
CA VAL A 88 -5.50 1.87 -3.87
C VAL A 88 -6.96 1.97 -4.32
N PRO A 89 -7.26 1.91 -5.63
CA PRO A 89 -8.59 2.25 -6.13
C PRO A 89 -9.74 1.40 -5.57
N ASP A 90 -9.50 0.14 -5.20
CA ASP A 90 -10.51 -0.84 -4.81
C ASP A 90 -10.49 -1.21 -3.32
N HIS A 91 -9.42 -0.90 -2.58
CA HIS A 91 -9.32 -1.19 -1.16
C HIS A 91 -8.33 -0.31 -0.39
N VAL A 92 -8.38 -0.42 0.93
CA VAL A 92 -7.44 0.25 1.84
C VAL A 92 -6.71 -0.79 2.67
N ILE A 93 -5.38 -0.71 2.73
CA ILE A 93 -4.57 -1.51 3.64
C ILE A 93 -4.22 -0.66 4.86
N PHE A 94 -4.65 -1.10 6.02
CA PHE A 94 -4.54 -0.35 7.27
C PHE A 94 -3.65 -1.07 8.26
N HIS A 95 -2.47 -0.51 8.52
CA HIS A 95 -1.46 -1.08 9.39
C HIS A 95 -1.44 -0.33 10.72
N ARG A 96 -1.65 -1.02 11.84
CA ARG A 96 -1.63 -0.46 13.19
C ARG A 96 -0.60 -1.18 14.03
N MET A 97 0.30 -0.42 14.65
CA MET A 97 1.34 -0.98 15.51
C MET A 97 1.02 -0.72 16.98
N TYR A 98 1.13 -1.77 17.79
CA TYR A 98 0.95 -1.73 19.23
C TYR A 98 2.26 -2.17 19.89
N PRO A 99 3.10 -1.23 20.36
CA PRO A 99 4.34 -1.56 21.06
C PRO A 99 4.03 -2.28 22.38
N VAL A 100 4.64 -3.45 22.60
CA VAL A 100 4.45 -4.26 23.82
C VAL A 100 5.67 -4.16 24.73
N SER A 101 6.87 -4.11 24.15
CA SER A 101 8.15 -3.88 24.84
C SER A 101 9.13 -3.17 23.91
N VAL A 102 10.33 -2.87 24.40
CA VAL A 102 11.37 -2.19 23.60
C VAL A 102 11.77 -2.98 22.36
N ASP A 103 11.65 -4.30 22.39
CA ASP A 103 12.00 -5.23 21.33
C ASP A 103 10.78 -5.88 20.65
N ARG A 104 9.57 -5.80 21.24
CA ARG A 104 8.35 -6.44 20.71
C ARG A 104 7.24 -5.46 20.34
N THR A 105 6.67 -5.64 19.16
CA THR A 105 5.53 -4.89 18.64
C THR A 105 4.52 -5.86 18.04
N ILE A 106 3.23 -5.68 18.30
CA ILE A 106 2.15 -6.36 17.57
C ILE A 106 1.76 -5.45 16.41
N VAL A 107 1.66 -6.00 15.21
CA VAL A 107 1.16 -5.28 14.03
C VAL A 107 -0.13 -5.94 13.58
N GLU A 108 -1.20 -5.16 13.52
CA GLU A 108 -2.45 -5.56 12.91
C GLU A 108 -2.52 -4.94 11.52
N CYS A 109 -2.81 -5.77 10.52
CA CYS A 109 -2.99 -5.34 9.14
C CYS A 109 -4.40 -5.72 8.72
N ASP A 110 -5.19 -4.73 8.32
CA ASP A 110 -6.55 -4.93 7.83
C ASP A 110 -6.62 -4.55 6.35
N TRP A 111 -7.31 -5.38 5.57
CA TRP A 111 -7.69 -5.05 4.20
C TRP A 111 -9.16 -4.67 4.21
N LEU A 112 -9.44 -3.42 3.88
CA LEU A 112 -10.77 -2.83 3.93
C LEU A 112 -11.32 -2.72 2.51
N TYR A 113 -12.25 -3.61 2.19
CA TYR A 113 -13.01 -3.61 0.94
C TYR A 113 -14.42 -3.07 1.16
N LEU A 114 -15.12 -2.79 0.07
CA LEU A 114 -16.55 -2.51 0.12
C LEU A 114 -17.33 -3.72 0.68
N PRO A 115 -18.42 -3.51 1.45
CA PRO A 115 -19.16 -4.61 2.06
C PRO A 115 -19.60 -5.69 1.07
N HIS A 116 -20.10 -5.30 -0.11
CA HIS A 116 -20.57 -6.25 -1.11
C HIS A 116 -19.44 -7.08 -1.72
N VAL A 117 -18.21 -6.55 -1.78
CA VAL A 117 -17.03 -7.29 -2.23
C VAL A 117 -16.73 -8.41 -1.23
N VAL A 118 -16.72 -8.10 0.07
CA VAL A 118 -16.50 -9.08 1.14
C VAL A 118 -17.61 -10.14 1.14
N GLU A 119 -18.87 -9.72 1.02
CA GLU A 119 -20.03 -10.61 0.99
C GLU A 119 -20.04 -11.55 -0.22
N SER A 120 -19.45 -11.12 -1.35
CA SER A 120 -19.40 -11.92 -2.58
C SER A 120 -18.47 -13.14 -2.48
N GLY A 121 -17.48 -13.10 -1.57
CA GLY A 121 -16.47 -14.15 -1.44
C GLY A 121 -15.57 -14.34 -2.66
N LYS A 122 -15.45 -13.32 -3.53
CA LYS A 122 -14.47 -13.32 -4.64
C LYS A 122 -13.06 -13.41 -4.07
N ASP A 123 -12.21 -14.19 -4.72
CA ASP A 123 -10.79 -14.37 -4.42
C ASP A 123 -10.00 -13.97 -5.67
N VAL A 124 -8.99 -13.11 -5.51
CA VAL A 124 -8.22 -12.46 -6.58
C VAL A 124 -6.74 -12.65 -6.31
#